data_AF-A0A6P0Q3H6-F1
#
_entry.id   AF-A0A6P0Q3H6-F1
#
_cell.length_a   1.000
_cell.length_b   1.000
_cell.length_c   1.000
_cell.angle_alpha   90.00
_cell.angle_beta   90.00
_cell.angle_gamma   90.00
#
_symmetry.space_group_name_H-M   'P 1'
#
loop_
_entity.id
_entity.type
_entity.pdbx_description
1 polymer ?
#
loop_
_entity_poly.entity_id
_entity_poly.type
_entity_poly.pdbx_seq_one_letter_code
_entity_poly.pdbx_strand_id
1 'polypeptide(L)' 'TEDILRAPMVIQAAAASLEIVALEKHRRYCLEQWQKIDLSNDWQRKQYYWQECQEANRRLIELEKIRQVGISELLTM' A
#
# COMPACT_ATOMS: atom_id res chain seq x y z
N THR A 1 -21.28 -16.91 18.22
CA THR A 1 -21.36 -16.91 16.73
C THR A 1 -20.74 -15.65 16.14
N GLU A 2 -20.85 -14.49 16.81
CA GLU A 2 -20.17 -13.24 16.41
C GLU A 2 -18.64 -13.36 16.28
N ASP A 3 -17.97 -14.08 17.19
CA ASP A 3 -16.50 -14.24 17.12
C ASP A 3 -16.01 -14.94 15.86
N ILE A 4 -16.83 -15.83 15.27
CA ILE A 4 -16.50 -16.55 14.04
C ILE A 4 -16.52 -15.59 12.83
N LEU A 5 -17.38 -14.57 12.87
CA LEU A 5 -17.46 -13.53 11.82
C LEU A 5 -16.37 -12.46 12.02
N ARG A 6 -16.02 -12.18 13.28
CA ARG A 6 -15.03 -11.16 13.66
C ARG A 6 -13.60 -11.53 13.25
N ALA A 7 -13.22 -12.80 13.39
CA ALA A 7 -11.85 -13.24 13.15
C ALA A 7 -11.35 -12.98 11.70
N PRO A 8 -12.11 -13.32 10.64
CA PRO A 8 -11.73 -12.99 9.26
C PRO A 8 -11.49 -11.50 9.02
N MET A 9 -12.31 -10.62 9.61
CA MET A 9 -12.23 -9.17 9.41
C MET A 9 -10.99 -8.57 10.08
N VAL A 10 -10.68 -9.03 11.30
CA VAL A 10 -9.44 -8.65 12.00
C VAL A 10 -8.21 -9.10 11.20
N ILE A 11 -8.24 -10.33 10.67
CA ILE A 11 -7.14 -10.87 9.86
C ILE A 11 -6.95 -10.02 8.59
N GLN A 12 -8.02 -9.65 7.91
CA GLN A 12 -7.97 -8.81 6.70
C GLN A 12 -7.41 -7.40 7.01
N ALA A 13 -7.89 -6.77 8.09
CA ALA A 13 -7.39 -5.45 8.49
C ALA A 13 -5.90 -5.48 8.89
N ALA A 14 -5.47 -6.53 9.59
CA ALA A 14 -4.08 -6.74 9.96
C ALA A 14 -3.19 -6.98 8.73
N ALA A 15 -3.63 -7.84 7.81
CA ALA A 15 -2.93 -8.10 6.56
C ALA A 15 -2.78 -6.82 5.71
N ALA A 16 -3.87 -6.05 5.55
CA ALA A 16 -3.84 -4.78 4.84
C ALA A 16 -2.87 -3.78 5.48
N SER A 17 -2.81 -3.74 6.81
CA SER A 17 -1.90 -2.86 7.55
C SER A 17 -0.42 -3.23 7.31
N LEU A 18 -0.10 -4.53 7.28
CA LEU A 18 1.26 -5.00 6.96
C LEU A 18 1.65 -4.68 5.51
N GLU A 19 0.72 -4.87 4.56
CA GLU A 19 0.95 -4.58 3.15
C GLU A 19 1.14 -3.07 2.90
N ILE A 20 0.38 -2.21 3.58
CA ILE A 20 0.58 -0.75 3.56
C ILE A 20 2.00 -0.38 3.95
N VAL A 21 2.50 -0.90 5.08
CA VAL A 21 3.87 -0.59 5.56
C VAL A 21 4.93 -1.06 4.57
N ALA A 22 4.74 -2.22 3.96
CA ALA A 22 5.65 -2.73 2.94
C ALA A 22 5.67 -1.83 1.68
N LEU A 23 4.49 -1.42 1.20
CA LEU A 23 4.35 -0.55 0.04
C LEU A 23 4.91 0.86 0.29
N GLU A 24 4.75 1.41 1.49
CA GLU A 24 5.35 2.70 1.84
C GLU A 24 6.87 2.66 1.79
N LYS A 25 7.47 1.57 2.29
CA LYS A 25 8.93 1.35 2.20
C LYS A 25 9.38 1.24 0.75
N HIS A 26 8.67 0.44 -0.06
CA HIS A 26 8.96 0.29 -1.50
C HIS A 26 8.85 1.63 -2.23
N ARG A 27 7.74 2.36 -2.03
CA ARG A 27 7.51 3.67 -2.63
C ARG A 27 8.62 4.66 -2.28
N ARG A 28 9.04 4.70 -1.01
CA ARG A 28 10.14 5.57 -0.57
C ARG A 28 11.44 5.21 -1.28
N TYR A 29 11.77 3.92 -1.34
CA TYR A 29 12.94 3.44 -2.08
C TYR A 29 12.88 3.86 -3.55
N CYS A 30 11.76 3.62 -4.25
CA CYS A 30 11.59 4.00 -5.66
C CYS A 30 11.75 5.51 -5.87
N LEU A 31 11.20 6.34 -4.98
CA LEU A 31 11.35 7.78 -5.04
C LEU A 31 12.82 8.21 -4.87
N GLU A 32 13.54 7.61 -3.91
CA GLU A 32 14.97 7.87 -3.72
C GLU A 32 15.80 7.48 -4.94
N GLN A 33 15.49 6.36 -5.60
CA GLN A 33 16.18 5.97 -6.84
C GLN A 33 15.84 6.93 -7.98
N TRP A 34 14.57 7.31 -8.12
CA TRP A 34 14.11 8.25 -9.15
C TRP A 34 14.82 9.60 -9.07
N GLN A 35 15.06 10.10 -7.85
CA GLN A 35 15.77 11.36 -7.61
C GLN A 35 17.26 11.30 -7.99
N LYS A 36 17.89 10.13 -7.87
CA LYS A 36 19.31 9.93 -8.18
C LYS A 36 19.59 9.81 -9.69
N ILE A 37 18.57 9.55 -10.51
CA ILE A 37 18.74 9.34 -11.95
C ILE A 37 18.74 10.68 -12.69
N ASP A 38 19.81 10.90 -13.45
CA ASP A 38 19.90 11.98 -14.42
C ASP A 38 18.99 11.71 -15.64
N LEU A 39 18.09 12.65 -15.91
CA LEU A 39 17.10 12.58 -17.01
C LEU A 39 17.75 12.43 -18.38
N SER A 40 18.91 13.03 -18.57
CA SER A 40 19.61 13.04 -19.85
C SER A 40 20.32 11.73 -20.17
N ASN A 41 20.53 10.87 -19.16
CA ASN A 41 21.32 9.65 -19.29
C ASN A 41 20.47 8.37 -19.22
N ASP A 42 19.38 8.34 -18.44
CA ASP A 42 18.59 7.12 -18.24
C ASP A 42 17.10 7.41 -18.01
N TRP A 43 16.44 7.90 -19.06
CA TRP A 43 15.01 8.23 -19.02
C TRP A 43 14.14 7.00 -18.74
N GLN A 44 14.49 5.83 -19.28
CA GLN A 44 13.70 4.60 -19.13
C GLN A 44 13.65 4.15 -17.68
N ARG A 45 14.78 4.14 -16.98
CA ARG A 45 14.83 3.78 -15.57
C ARG A 45 14.12 4.81 -14.69
N LYS A 46 14.17 6.08 -15.07
CA LYS A 46 13.42 7.13 -14.39
C LYS A 46 11.91 6.97 -14.59
N GLN A 47 11.46 6.60 -15.78
CA GLN A 47 10.04 6.28 -16.03
C GLN A 47 9.60 5.05 -15.23
N TYR A 48 10.44 4.01 -15.14
CA TYR A 48 10.16 2.82 -14.36
C TYR A 48 9.88 3.15 -12.89
N TYR A 49 10.80 3.84 -12.20
CA TYR A 49 10.59 4.18 -10.78
C TYR A 49 9.40 5.11 -10.55
N TRP A 50 9.07 5.95 -11.54
CA TRP A 50 7.85 6.76 -11.49
C TRP A 50 6.59 5.91 -11.56
N GLN A 51 6.54 4.93 -12.46
CA GLN A 51 5.42 3.98 -12.57
C GLN A 51 5.27 3.15 -11.30
N GLU A 52 6.36 2.64 -10.73
CA GLU A 52 6.35 1.92 -9.45
C GLU A 52 5.75 2.77 -8.31
N CYS A 53 6.09 4.07 -8.25
CA CYS A 53 5.52 4.98 -7.27
C CYS A 53 4.01 5.18 -7.46
N GLN A 54 3.55 5.30 -8.71
CA GLN A 54 2.13 5.46 -9.03
C GLN A 54 1.34 4.20 -8.66
N GLU A 55 1.87 3.02 -8.97
CA GLU A 55 1.23 1.76 -8.64
C GLU A 55 1.15 1.55 -7.12
N ALA A 56 2.24 1.86 -6.39
CA ALA A 56 2.23 1.84 -4.93
C ALA A 56 1.16 2.78 -4.35
N ASN A 57 1.01 3.99 -4.89
CA ASN A 57 -0.04 4.93 -4.47
C ASN A 57 -1.45 4.38 -4.71
N ARG A 58 -1.70 3.80 -5.89
CA ARG A 58 -2.99 3.17 -6.22
C ARG A 58 -3.32 2.06 -5.22
N ARG A 59 -2.35 1.19 -4.97
CA ARG A 59 -2.52 0.06 -4.06
C ARG A 59 -2.72 0.49 -2.60
N LEU A 60 -2.03 1.53 -2.15
CA LEU A 60 -2.23 2.12 -0.82
C LEU A 60 -3.68 2.58 -0.61
N ILE A 61 -4.28 3.24 -1.61
CA ILE A 61 -5.69 3.67 -1.54
C ILE A 61 -6.65 2.48 -1.42
N GLU A 62 -6.40 1.40 -2.15
CA GLU A 62 -7.22 0.18 -2.08
C GLU A 62 -7.13 -0.48 -0.71
N LEU A 63 -5.92 -0.64 -0.17
CA LEU A 63 -5.69 -1.27 1.13
C LEU A 63 -6.23 -0.43 2.29
N GLU A 64 -6.15 0.89 2.18
CA GLU A 64 -6.72 1.80 3.18
C GLU A 64 -8.23 1.63 3.28
N LYS A 65 -8.93 1.43 2.16
CA LYS A 65 -10.37 1.12 2.16
C LYS A 65 -10.66 -0.22 2.86
N ILE A 66 -9.89 -1.27 2.56
CA ILE A 66 -10.05 -2.58 3.19
C ILE A 66 -9.85 -2.47 4.71
N ARG A 67 -8.81 -1.74 5.13
CA ARG A 67 -8.52 -1.49 6.54
C ARG A 67 -9.65 -0.73 7.23
N GLN A 68 -10.15 0.35 6.62
CA GLN A 68 -11.25 1.16 7.18
C GLN A 68 -12.57 0.40 7.27
N VAL A 69 -12.90 -0.41 6.26
CA VAL A 69 -14.09 -1.28 6.29
C VAL A 69 -13.97 -2.28 7.43
N GLY A 70 -12.86 -3.00 7.51
CA GLY A 70 -12.63 -3.97 8.58
C GLY A 70 -12.72 -3.32 9.97
N ILE A 71 -12.15 -2.13 10.16
CA ILE A 71 -12.25 -1.40 11.44
C ILE A 71 -13.67 -0.92 11.73
N SER A 72 -14.37 -0.37 10.74
CA SER A 72 -15.71 0.19 10.94
C SER A 72 -16.70 -0.90 11.28
N GLU A 73 -16.67 -2.02 10.56
CA GLU A 73 -17.54 -3.16 10.83
C GLU A 73 -17.25 -3.80 12.21
N LEU A 74 -15.99 -3.76 12.68
CA LEU A 74 -15.65 -4.19 14.04
C LEU A 74 -16.25 -3.30 15.15
N LEU A 75 -16.48 -2.02 14.86
CA LEU A 75 -17.00 -1.02 15.81
C LEU A 75 -18.52 -0.91 15.82
N THR A 76 -19.20 -1.32 14.73
CA THR A 76 -20.66 -1.25 14.58
C THR A 76 -21.39 -2.54 14.97
N MET A 77 -20.66 -3.61 15.27
CA MET A 77 -21.19 -4.86 15.84
C MET A 77 -21.14 -4.82 17.37
#